data_AF-A0A8C6JZK0-F1
#
_entry.id   AF-A0A8C6JZK0-F1
#
_cell.length_a   1.000
_cell.length_b   1.000
_cell.length_c   1.000
_cell.angle_alpha   90.00
_cell.angle_beta   90.00
_cell.angle_gamma   90.00
#
_symmetry.space_group_name_H-M   'P 1'
#
loop_
_entity.id
_entity.type
_entity.pdbx_description
1 polymer ?
#
loop_
_entity_poly.entity_id
_entity_poly.type
_entity_poly.pdbx_seq_one_letter_code
_entity_poly.pdbx_strand_id
1 'polypeptide(L)'
;ARSPGTAVKEGVLEKRSDGLLQLWKKKRCILTEEGLLLTPPKPQPQQQQQQQQPPLPTVDCVERKGKYVYFTVVMAEGKEIDFRCAQEQGWNAAITLQMVQYKNRQAILAVRSTRQKQQHLAQDPQPAPLRAPVPRAVPGGESQLPAPVFGG
;
A
#
# COMPACT_ATOMS: atom_id res chain seq x y z
N ALA A 1 5.89 20.34 5.46
CA ALA A 1 6.39 18.96 5.53
C ALA A 1 6.29 18.49 6.98
N ARG A 2 5.57 17.39 7.27
CA ARG A 2 5.53 16.77 8.60
C ARG A 2 6.77 15.89 8.75
N SER A 3 7.47 16.00 9.87
CA SER A 3 8.66 15.22 10.19
C SER A 3 8.34 13.72 10.21
N PRO A 4 9.21 12.84 9.68
CA PRO A 4 9.08 11.41 9.92
C PRO A 4 9.47 11.17 11.39
N GLY A 5 8.52 10.97 12.30
CA GLY A 5 8.91 10.53 13.65
C GLY A 5 8.12 10.98 14.87
N THR A 6 6.87 11.42 14.75
CA THR A 6 6.06 11.59 15.97
C THR A 6 5.71 10.21 16.55
N ALA A 7 6.21 9.94 17.75
CA ALA A 7 5.87 8.72 18.48
C ALA A 7 4.41 8.79 18.96
N VAL A 8 3.63 7.79 18.60
CA VAL A 8 2.23 7.58 19.03
C VAL A 8 2.21 6.96 20.43
N LYS A 9 3.14 6.05 20.71
CA LYS A 9 3.32 5.46 22.04
C LYS A 9 4.77 5.04 22.22
N GLU A 10 5.30 5.29 23.41
CA GLU A 10 6.63 4.85 23.82
C GLU A 10 6.58 4.10 25.15
N GLY A 11 7.44 3.09 25.31
CA GLY A 11 7.63 2.43 26.59
C GLY A 11 8.39 1.12 26.46
N VAL A 12 8.14 0.16 27.36
CA VAL A 12 8.85 -1.12 27.38
C VAL A 12 7.89 -2.26 27.01
N LEU A 13 8.34 -3.12 26.11
CA LEU A 13 7.69 -4.38 25.72
C LEU A 13 8.65 -5.54 25.94
N GLU A 14 8.15 -6.70 26.34
CA GLU A 14 8.97 -7.91 26.41
C GLU A 14 8.84 -8.69 25.10
N LYS A 15 9.94 -8.84 24.37
CA LYS A 15 10.03 -9.61 23.12
C LYS A 15 10.50 -11.03 23.43
N ARG A 16 9.86 -12.05 22.85
CA ARG A 16 10.34 -13.43 22.89
C ARG A 16 11.61 -13.58 22.04
N SER A 17 12.61 -14.29 22.54
CA SER A 17 13.78 -14.69 21.75
C SER A 17 13.46 -15.92 20.90
N ASP A 18 14.11 -15.99 19.74
CA ASP A 18 14.15 -17.12 18.80
C ASP A 18 15.10 -18.25 19.24
N GLY A 19 15.94 -18.03 20.25
CA GLY A 19 16.85 -19.04 20.76
C GLY A 19 16.17 -20.16 21.56
N LEU A 20 16.92 -21.24 21.80
CA LEU A 20 16.48 -22.47 22.48
C LEU A 20 15.69 -22.25 23.78
N LEU A 21 16.05 -21.23 24.56
CA LEU A 21 15.44 -20.94 25.85
C LEU A 21 14.15 -20.11 25.79
N GLN A 22 13.75 -19.61 24.60
CA GLN A 22 12.53 -18.82 24.37
C GLN A 22 12.25 -17.74 25.44
N LEU A 23 13.29 -17.00 25.83
CA LEU A 23 13.24 -16.03 26.92
C LEU A 23 12.55 -14.72 26.50
N TRP A 24 11.87 -14.10 27.45
CA TRP A 24 11.28 -12.77 27.29
C TRP A 24 12.30 -11.69 27.66
N LYS A 25 12.62 -10.81 26.72
CA LYS A 25 13.60 -9.73 26.90
C LYS A 25 12.94 -8.37 26.76
N LYS A 26 13.11 -7.51 27.76
CA LYS A 26 12.64 -6.12 27.72
C LYS A 26 13.34 -5.35 26.59
N LYS A 27 12.55 -4.67 25.77
CA LYS A 27 12.97 -3.77 24.70
C LYS A 27 12.23 -2.46 24.85
N ARG A 28 12.94 -1.35 24.65
CA ARG A 28 12.28 -0.05 24.48
C ARG A 28 11.60 -0.06 23.13
N CYS A 29 10.31 0.22 23.13
CA CYS A 29 9.44 0.16 21.98
C CYS A 29 8.90 1.55 21.68
N ILE A 30 8.93 1.93 20.41
CA ILE A 30 8.37 3.18 19.91
C ILE A 30 7.41 2.83 18.78
N LEU A 31 6.13 3.08 19.00
CA LEU A 31 5.11 3.03 17.95
C LEU A 31 5.05 4.42 17.31
N THR A 32 5.24 4.49 16.00
CA THR A 32 5.14 5.71 15.20
C THR A 32 3.95 5.63 14.27
N GLU A 33 3.68 6.73 13.54
CA GLU A 33 2.63 6.73 12.51
C GLU A 33 2.86 5.66 11.43
N GLU A 34 4.14 5.30 11.22
CA GLU A 34 4.65 4.51 10.09
C GLU A 34 5.17 3.11 10.48
N GLY A 35 5.30 2.79 11.78
CA GLY A 35 5.90 1.53 12.17
C GLY A 35 6.13 1.31 13.67
N LEU A 36 6.73 0.17 13.99
CA LEU A 36 7.14 -0.22 15.34
C LEU A 36 8.67 -0.33 15.40
N LEU A 37 9.31 0.44 16.28
CA LEU A 37 10.76 0.44 16.46
C LEU A 37 11.14 -0.20 17.79
N LEU A 38 12.08 -1.15 17.76
CA LEU A 38 12.60 -1.84 18.95
C LEU A 38 14.06 -1.45 19.20
N THR A 39 14.31 -0.77 20.31
CA THR A 39 15.66 -0.41 20.75
C THR A 39 16.02 -1.17 22.04
N PRO A 40 17.28 -1.60 22.21
CA PRO A 40 17.72 -2.12 23.50
C PRO A 40 17.61 -1.03 24.58
N PRO A 41 17.23 -1.37 25.82
CA PRO A 41 17.06 -0.39 26.91
C PRO A 41 18.37 0.20 27.46
N LYS A 42 19.55 -0.22 26.97
CA LYS A 42 20.86 0.38 27.25
C LYS A 42 21.58 0.73 25.94
N PRO A 43 22.20 1.92 25.82
CA PRO A 43 23.05 2.23 24.68
C PRO A 43 24.35 1.40 24.81
N GLN A 44 24.48 0.33 24.03
CA GLN A 44 25.77 -0.28 23.72
C GLN A 44 26.17 0.20 22.32
N PRO A 45 27.39 0.74 22.13
CA PRO A 45 27.87 1.17 20.83
C PRO A 45 28.30 -0.05 20.01
N GLN A 46 27.36 -0.80 19.46
CA GLN A 46 27.66 -1.79 18.42
C GLN A 46 26.43 -2.00 17.54
N GLN A 47 26.58 -1.58 16.30
CA GLN A 47 25.73 -1.86 15.14
C GLN A 47 24.27 -1.40 15.29
N GLN A 48 24.05 -0.12 14.97
CA GLN A 48 22.76 0.35 14.50
C GLN A 48 22.43 -0.39 13.20
N GLN A 49 21.83 -1.58 13.29
CA GLN A 49 21.00 -2.07 12.20
C GLN A 49 19.77 -1.15 12.18
N GLN A 50 19.89 -0.04 11.46
CA GLN A 50 18.75 0.68 10.91
C GLN A 50 18.05 -0.30 9.97
N GLN A 51 17.16 -1.11 10.53
CA GLN A 51 16.12 -1.75 9.75
C GLN A 51 15.31 -0.60 9.15
N GLN A 52 15.59 -0.31 7.88
CA GLN A 52 14.75 0.52 7.01
C GLN A 52 13.31 0.08 7.26
N GLN A 53 12.46 1.04 7.62
CA GLN A 53 11.11 0.78 8.13
C GLN A 53 10.35 -0.13 7.15
N PRO A 54 10.18 -1.43 7.48
CA PRO A 54 9.37 -2.29 6.65
C PRO A 54 7.90 -1.84 6.78
N PRO A 55 7.03 -2.17 5.79
CA PRO A 55 5.60 -1.91 5.87
C PRO A 55 5.04 -2.28 7.25
N LEU A 56 4.07 -1.50 7.73
CA LEU A 56 3.55 -1.66 9.09
C LEU A 56 3.13 -3.12 9.33
N PRO A 57 3.61 -3.74 10.43
CA PRO A 57 3.25 -5.12 10.72
C PRO A 57 1.73 -5.34 10.88
N THR A 58 1.32 -6.57 11.17
CA THR A 58 -0.04 -6.89 11.66
C THR A 58 0.02 -7.55 13.03
N VAL A 59 -1.00 -7.35 13.87
CA VAL A 59 -1.19 -8.14 15.09
C VAL A 59 -2.11 -9.31 14.74
N ASP A 60 -1.67 -10.54 14.99
CA ASP A 60 -2.37 -11.75 14.54
C ASP A 60 -3.05 -12.51 15.69
N CYS A 61 -2.31 -12.81 16.77
CA CYS A 61 -2.85 -13.45 17.96
C CYS A 61 -2.81 -12.50 19.17
N VAL A 62 -3.84 -12.54 20.02
CA VAL A 62 -3.86 -11.87 21.32
C VAL A 62 -4.46 -12.81 22.36
N GLU A 63 -3.64 -13.24 23.33
CA GLU A 63 -4.04 -14.09 24.46
C GLU A 63 -3.89 -13.33 25.78
N ARG A 64 -4.86 -13.45 26.67
CA ARG A 64 -4.83 -12.84 28.01
C ARG A 64 -4.62 -13.94 29.05
N LYS A 65 -3.52 -13.87 29.80
CA LYS A 65 -3.21 -14.86 30.85
C LYS A 65 -2.69 -14.17 32.11
N GLY A 66 -3.50 -14.22 33.16
CA GLY A 66 -3.23 -13.51 34.41
C GLY A 66 -3.05 -12.01 34.16
N LYS A 67 -1.95 -11.44 34.64
CA LYS A 67 -1.64 -10.00 34.48
C LYS A 67 -1.05 -9.62 33.11
N TYR A 68 -0.79 -10.59 32.25
CA TYR A 68 -0.10 -10.36 30.97
C TYR A 68 -1.02 -10.58 29.77
N VAL A 69 -0.78 -9.75 28.75
CA VAL A 69 -1.29 -9.94 27.39
C VAL A 69 -0.13 -10.38 26.52
N TYR A 70 -0.33 -11.48 25.81
CA TYR A 70 0.61 -12.06 24.84
C TYR A 70 0.08 -11.79 23.45
N PHE A 71 0.93 -11.37 22.53
CA PHE A 71 0.51 -11.10 21.17
C PHE A 71 1.63 -11.25 20.16
N THR A 72 1.28 -11.60 18.93
CA THR A 72 2.24 -11.80 17.83
C THR A 72 2.09 -10.69 16.80
N VAL A 73 3.23 -10.12 16.42
CA VAL A 73 3.34 -9.07 15.41
C VAL A 73 4.05 -9.64 14.20
N VAL A 74 3.37 -9.67 13.05
CA VAL A 74 3.90 -10.16 11.77
C VAL A 74 4.43 -8.97 10.99
N MET A 75 5.74 -8.91 10.78
CA MET A 75 6.41 -7.89 9.98
C MET A 75 6.12 -8.06 8.49
N ALA A 76 6.31 -7.01 7.69
CA ALA A 76 6.06 -7.07 6.24
C ALA A 76 6.86 -8.14 5.50
N GLU A 77 8.05 -8.47 6.01
CA GLU A 77 8.91 -9.56 5.50
C GLU A 77 8.38 -10.96 5.86
N GLY A 78 7.20 -11.07 6.47
CA GLY A 78 6.61 -12.34 6.95
C GLY A 78 7.20 -12.81 8.29
N LYS A 79 8.10 -12.04 8.90
CA LYS A 79 8.71 -12.38 10.18
C LYS A 79 7.74 -12.16 11.34
N GLU A 80 7.48 -13.21 12.09
CA GLU A 80 6.66 -13.14 13.29
C GLU A 80 7.50 -12.83 14.54
N ILE A 81 6.98 -11.97 15.39
CA ILE A 81 7.62 -11.60 16.66
C ILE A 81 6.58 -11.62 17.77
N ASP A 82 6.83 -12.45 18.78
CA ASP A 82 5.96 -12.49 19.95
C ASP A 82 6.37 -11.46 20.99
N PHE A 83 5.36 -10.84 21.55
CA PHE A 83 5.46 -9.87 22.62
C PHE A 83 4.58 -10.27 23.79
N ARG A 84 4.97 -9.80 24.97
CA ARG A 84 4.07 -9.70 26.11
C ARG A 84 4.23 -8.36 26.82
N CYS A 85 3.15 -7.93 27.45
CA CYS A 85 3.14 -6.76 28.33
C CYS A 85 2.07 -6.91 29.40
N ALA A 86 2.13 -6.07 30.43
CA ALA A 86 1.07 -6.00 31.42
C ALA A 86 -0.21 -5.42 30.79
N GLN A 87 -1.37 -5.93 31.21
CA GLN A 87 -2.66 -5.64 30.56
C GLN A 87 -3.00 -4.15 30.50
N GLU A 88 -2.67 -3.40 31.55
CA GLU A 88 -2.92 -1.96 31.67
C GLU A 88 -2.09 -1.12 30.68
N GLN A 89 -1.04 -1.67 30.08
CA GLN A 89 -0.21 -0.92 29.14
C GLN A 89 -0.87 -0.73 27.77
N GLY A 90 -1.80 -1.62 27.40
CA GLY A 90 -2.61 -1.50 26.18
C GLY A 90 -1.82 -1.52 24.88
N TRP A 91 -0.63 -2.14 24.84
CA TRP A 91 0.24 -2.14 23.65
C TRP A 91 -0.41 -2.78 22.44
N ASN A 92 -1.04 -3.94 22.60
CA ASN A 92 -1.70 -4.63 21.49
C ASN A 92 -2.76 -3.74 20.84
N ALA A 93 -3.60 -3.06 21.64
CA ALA A 93 -4.65 -2.17 21.14
C ALA A 93 -4.06 -0.95 20.40
N ALA A 94 -3.03 -0.31 20.97
CA ALA A 94 -2.37 0.83 20.34
C ALA A 94 -1.75 0.43 18.99
N ILE A 95 -1.06 -0.71 18.95
CA ILE A 95 -0.43 -1.24 17.74
C ILE A 95 -1.49 -1.56 16.68
N THR A 96 -2.55 -2.30 17.04
CA THR A 96 -3.65 -2.64 16.13
C THR A 96 -4.30 -1.39 15.54
N LEU A 97 -4.62 -0.39 16.38
CA LEU A 97 -5.26 0.84 15.92
C LEU A 97 -4.36 1.59 14.94
N GLN A 98 -3.06 1.68 15.24
CA GLN A 98 -2.10 2.36 14.39
C GLN A 98 -1.96 1.70 13.02
N MET A 99 -1.93 0.36 12.99
CA MET A 99 -1.89 -0.42 11.75
C MET A 99 -3.13 -0.18 10.88
N VAL A 100 -4.32 -0.16 11.49
CA VAL A 100 -5.58 0.15 10.77
C VAL A 100 -5.54 1.55 10.19
N GLN A 101 -5.14 2.54 10.98
CA GLN A 101 -5.05 3.94 10.52
C GLN A 101 -4.07 4.09 9.37
N TYR A 102 -2.91 3.45 9.44
CA TYR A 102 -1.95 3.47 8.35
C TYR A 102 -2.50 2.83 7.07
N LYS A 103 -3.06 1.63 7.15
CA LYS A 103 -3.65 0.95 5.98
C LYS A 103 -4.75 1.80 5.34
N ASN A 104 -5.57 2.46 6.15
CA ASN A 104 -6.58 3.40 5.66
C ASN A 104 -5.98 4.61 4.94
N ARG A 105 -4.91 5.22 5.47
CA ARG A 105 -4.21 6.32 4.79
C ARG A 105 -3.65 5.86 3.44
N GLN A 106 -3.00 4.71 3.40
CA GLN A 106 -2.42 4.16 2.17
C GLN A 106 -3.50 3.86 1.11
N ALA A 107 -4.62 3.28 1.51
CA ALA A 107 -5.75 3.02 0.60
C ALA A 107 -6.29 4.31 -0.02
N ILE A 108 -6.51 5.35 0.80
CA ILE A 108 -6.97 6.67 0.30
C ILE A 108 -5.97 7.27 -0.70
N LEU A 109 -4.68 7.21 -0.40
CA LEU A 109 -3.63 7.74 -1.28
C LEU A 109 -3.59 6.99 -2.62
N ALA A 110 -3.70 5.65 -2.60
CA ALA A 110 -3.72 4.82 -3.80
C ALA A 110 -4.96 5.09 -4.69
N VAL A 111 -6.12 5.35 -4.08
CA VAL A 111 -7.34 5.71 -4.81
C VAL A 111 -7.19 7.08 -5.47
N ARG A 112 -6.65 8.07 -4.74
CA ARG A 112 -6.44 9.43 -5.28
C ARG A 112 -5.44 9.45 -6.44
N SER A 113 -4.33 8.71 -6.32
CA SER A 113 -3.32 8.65 -7.38
C SER A 113 -3.86 7.99 -8.65
N THR A 114 -4.64 6.91 -8.51
CA THR A 114 -5.30 6.25 -9.65
C THR A 114 -6.28 7.17 -10.37
N ARG A 115 -7.10 7.93 -9.62
CA ARG A 115 -8.06 8.88 -10.20
C ARG A 115 -7.35 10.02 -10.94
N GLN A 116 -6.27 10.57 -10.38
CA GLN A 116 -5.45 11.59 -11.05
C GLN A 116 -4.84 11.06 -12.35
N LYS A 117 -4.31 9.83 -12.34
CA LYS A 117 -3.77 9.19 -13.55
C LYS A 117 -4.82 9.02 -14.65
N GLN A 118 -6.04 8.60 -14.31
CA GLN A 118 -7.14 8.49 -15.27
C GLN A 118 -7.56 9.85 -15.86
N GLN A 119 -7.59 10.90 -15.04
CA GLN A 119 -7.91 12.25 -15.50
C GLN A 119 -6.84 12.79 -16.48
N HIS A 120 -5.55 12.54 -16.21
CA HIS A 120 -4.49 12.95 -17.12
C HIS A 120 -4.48 12.15 -18.43
N LEU A 121 -4.75 10.84 -18.40
CA LEU A 121 -4.88 10.05 -19.64
C LEU A 121 -6.10 10.43 -20.47
N ALA A 122 -7.20 10.88 -19.84
CA ALA A 122 -8.39 11.34 -20.53
C ALA A 122 -8.26 12.76 -21.12
N GLN A 123 -7.18 13.48 -20.82
CA GLN A 123 -6.89 14.81 -21.38
C GLN A 123 -5.96 14.77 -22.60
N ASP A 124 -5.58 13.58 -23.10
CA ASP A 124 -4.87 13.50 -24.37
C ASP A 124 -5.81 13.98 -25.50
N PRO A 125 -5.46 15.03 -26.27
CA PRO A 125 -6.34 15.55 -27.31
C PRO A 125 -6.58 14.45 -28.34
N GLN A 126 -7.84 14.05 -28.53
CA GLN A 126 -8.23 13.21 -29.65
C GLN A 126 -7.67 13.82 -30.95
N PRO A 127 -6.90 13.09 -31.77
CA PRO A 127 -6.59 13.57 -33.11
C PRO A 127 -7.92 13.76 -33.84
N ALA A 128 -8.13 14.97 -34.36
CA ALA A 128 -9.37 15.36 -35.02
C ALA A 128 -9.79 14.29 -36.05
N PRO A 129 -11.09 13.94 -36.14
CA PRO A 129 -11.53 12.93 -37.08
C PRO A 129 -11.16 13.38 -38.49
N LEU A 130 -10.29 12.61 -39.15
CA LEU A 130 -9.96 12.79 -40.55
C LEU A 130 -11.27 12.70 -41.34
N ARG A 131 -11.73 13.84 -41.84
CA ARG A 131 -12.88 13.95 -42.74
C ARG A 131 -12.63 13.01 -43.92
N ALA A 132 -13.44 11.96 -44.05
CA ALA A 132 -13.39 11.09 -45.22
C ALA A 132 -13.67 11.90 -46.50
N PRO A 133 -13.00 11.59 -47.63
CA PRO A 133 -13.31 12.23 -48.90
C PRO A 133 -14.72 11.84 -49.34
N VAL A 134 -15.56 12.84 -49.65
CA VAL A 134 -16.91 12.62 -50.17
C VAL A 134 -16.81 11.95 -51.55
N PRO A 135 -17.47 10.81 -51.81
CA PRO A 135 -17.50 10.21 -53.14
C PRO A 135 -18.21 11.16 -54.10
N ARG A 136 -17.54 11.52 -55.19
CA ARG A 136 -18.08 12.37 -56.24
C ARG A 136 -19.15 11.59 -57.00
N ALA A 137 -20.40 12.05 -56.95
CA ALA A 137 -21.50 11.46 -57.71
C ALA A 137 -21.19 11.53 -59.21
N VAL A 138 -21.22 10.39 -59.88
CA VAL A 138 -21.12 10.28 -61.35
C VAL A 138 -22.54 10.42 -61.90
N PRO A 139 -22.84 11.39 -62.79
CA PRO A 139 -24.15 11.46 -63.43
C PRO A 139 -24.26 10.33 -64.46
N GLY A 140 -25.36 9.59 -64.43
CA GLY A 140 -25.67 8.52 -65.38
C GLY A 140 -26.19 9.02 -66.73
N GLY A 141 -26.36 8.06 -67.65
CA GLY A 141 -26.96 8.19 -68.98
C GLY A 141 -25.96 7.71 -70.04
N GLU A 142 -26.25 6.75 -70.93
CA GLU A 142 -27.52 6.21 -71.40
C GLU A 142 -27.20 4.89 -72.13
N SER A 143 -28.05 3.86 -71.96
CA SER A 143 -27.95 2.60 -72.72
C SER A 143 -28.29 2.83 -74.19
N GLN A 144 -27.39 2.45 -75.09
CA GLN A 144 -27.67 2.43 -76.53
C GLN A 144 -27.64 0.97 -77.03
N LEU A 145 -28.82 0.46 -77.44
CA LEU A 145 -29.00 -0.80 -78.16
C LEU A 145 -28.58 -0.63 -79.65
N PRO A 146 -28.12 -1.68 -80.35
CA PRO A 146 -27.57 -1.53 -81.71
C PRO A 146 -28.56 -1.79 -82.86
N ALA A 147 -28.21 -1.16 -84.01
CA ALA A 147 -28.49 -1.48 -85.44
C ALA A 147 -29.92 -1.20 -86.00
N PRO A 148 -30.11 -0.86 -87.31
CA PRO A 148 -29.33 -1.35 -88.45
C PRO A 148 -28.95 -0.35 -89.58
N VAL A 149 -28.21 -0.93 -90.52
CA VAL A 149 -27.58 -0.47 -91.78
C VAL A 149 -28.58 -0.02 -92.86
N PHE A 150 -28.21 0.96 -93.69
CA PHE A 150 -28.39 1.12 -95.17
C PHE A 150 -27.60 2.41 -95.54
N GLY A 151 -26.71 2.54 -96.53
CA GLY A 151 -26.55 1.92 -97.84
C GLY A 151 -26.84 2.98 -98.91
N GLY A 152 -25.81 3.60 -99.54
CA GLY A 152 -25.96 4.55 -100.66
C GLY A 152 -24.97 5.70 -100.66
#